data_AF-A0A6L7A5Q7-F1
#
_entry.id   AF-A0A6L7A5Q7-F1
#
_cell.length_a   1.000
_cell.length_b   1.000
_cell.length_c   1.000
_cell.angle_alpha   90.00
_cell.angle_beta   90.00
_cell.angle_gamma   90.00
#
_symmetry.space_group_name_H-M   'P 1'
#
loop_
_entity.id
_entity.type
_entity.pdbx_description
1 polymer ?
#
loop_
_entity_poly.entity_id
_entity_poly.type
_entity_poly.pdbx_seq_one_letter_code
_entity_poly.pdbx_strand_id
1 'polypeptide(L)'
;ISGPMVVVKVGIIVVFGFAMIPHWNFANITAFPQASVFFRDVLLTIPFCFFSAIFIQVLNPMNIAYRKREADKVLATRLALRTHRISYITLIAVILFFAFSFTFSISHEEAVSAFEQNISALALAAQVIPGHIIHITSTVLNIFAVLTAFFGIYLGFHEAIKGIILNLLSRIIDTKKINSRVLTLAICAFIVITLTIWVSFRVSVLVFFQLGSPLYGIVSCLIPFFLIYKVAQLEKLRGFKAWLILLYGILLCLSPLLKLIE
;
A
#
# COMPACT_ATOMS: atom_id res chain seq x y z
N ILE A 1 -5.82 12.98 -13.66
CA ILE A 1 -5.43 13.97 -12.62
C ILE A 1 -4.26 13.46 -11.77
N SER A 2 -4.28 12.23 -11.21
CA SER A 2 -3.17 11.73 -10.36
C SER A 2 -1.90 11.29 -11.10
N GLY A 3 -1.95 11.00 -12.41
CA GLY A 3 -0.81 10.46 -13.17
C GLY A 3 0.48 11.29 -13.07
N PRO A 4 0.46 12.61 -13.34
CA PRO A 4 1.65 13.46 -13.20
C PRO A 4 2.25 13.45 -11.79
N MET A 5 1.42 13.45 -10.75
CA MET A 5 1.88 13.40 -9.36
C MET A 5 2.60 12.09 -9.05
N VAL A 6 2.14 10.96 -9.60
CA VAL A 6 2.81 9.66 -9.44
C VAL A 6 4.17 9.66 -10.13
N VAL A 7 4.27 10.21 -11.35
CA VAL A 7 5.54 10.34 -12.07
C VAL A 7 6.55 11.16 -11.28
N VAL A 8 6.12 12.30 -10.72
CA VAL A 8 6.98 13.14 -9.88
C VAL A 8 7.46 12.37 -8.65
N LYS A 9 6.56 11.67 -7.93
CA LYS A 9 6.93 10.87 -6.75
C LYS A 9 7.97 9.80 -7.09
N VAL A 10 7.73 9.02 -8.14
CA VAL A 10 8.66 7.97 -8.57
C VAL A 10 10.00 8.58 -8.97
N GLY A 11 9.98 9.69 -9.73
CA GLY A 11 11.19 10.41 -10.12
C GLY A 11 12.01 10.88 -8.92
N ILE A 12 11.37 11.47 -7.91
CA ILE A 12 12.05 11.91 -6.69
C ILE A 12 12.66 10.72 -5.93
N ILE A 13 11.93 9.61 -5.77
CA ILE A 13 12.45 8.42 -5.07
C ILE A 13 13.69 7.87 -5.79
N VAL A 14 13.65 7.82 -7.13
CA VAL A 14 14.79 7.38 -7.94
C VAL A 14 15.97 8.33 -7.78
N VAL A 15 15.75 9.64 -7.87
CA VAL A 15 16.80 10.66 -7.68
C VAL A 15 17.41 10.55 -6.29
N PHE A 16 16.60 10.36 -5.25
CA PHE A 16 17.08 10.19 -3.88
C PHE A 16 17.92 8.91 -3.76
N GLY A 17 17.46 7.79 -4.34
CA GLY A 17 18.26 6.56 -4.37
C GLY A 17 19.64 6.78 -5.00
N PHE A 18 19.72 7.49 -6.14
CA PHE A 18 21.01 7.83 -6.77
C PHE A 18 21.85 8.80 -5.95
N ALA A 19 21.24 9.82 -5.34
CA ALA A 19 21.94 10.81 -4.53
C ALA A 19 22.52 10.23 -3.22
N MET A 20 21.99 9.09 -2.77
CA MET A 20 22.50 8.37 -1.60
C MET A 20 23.73 7.50 -1.94
N ILE A 21 23.98 7.15 -3.21
CA ILE A 21 25.13 6.30 -3.63
C ILE A 21 26.48 6.81 -3.11
N PRO A 22 26.83 8.11 -3.20
CA PRO A 22 28.10 8.61 -2.68
C PRO A 22 28.27 8.44 -1.16
N HIS A 23 27.16 8.27 -0.43
CA HIS A 23 27.12 8.12 1.01
C HIS A 23 27.03 6.65 1.44
N TRP A 24 27.15 5.69 0.51
CA TRP A 24 27.10 4.27 0.85
C TRP A 24 28.29 3.88 1.70
N ASN A 25 28.00 3.32 2.87
CA ASN A 25 28.97 2.74 3.78
C ASN A 25 28.61 1.27 4.02
N PHE A 26 29.40 0.36 3.45
CA PHE A 26 29.23 -1.08 3.65
C PHE A 26 29.50 -1.55 5.08
N ALA A 27 30.10 -0.71 5.94
CA ALA A 27 30.20 -0.99 7.36
C ALA A 27 28.83 -1.02 8.07
N ASN A 28 27.78 -0.47 7.44
CA ASN A 28 26.40 -0.59 7.93
C ASN A 28 25.86 -2.03 7.81
N ILE A 29 26.52 -2.92 7.05
CA ILE A 29 26.19 -4.34 7.01
C ILE A 29 26.79 -5.01 8.23
N THR A 30 25.95 -5.32 9.22
CA THR A 30 26.34 -6.04 10.43
C THR A 30 26.47 -7.54 10.19
N ALA A 31 27.10 -8.24 11.14
CA ALA A 31 27.18 -9.69 11.11
C ALA A 31 25.78 -10.32 11.07
N PHE A 32 25.67 -11.47 10.39
CA PHE A 32 24.39 -12.15 10.26
C PHE A 32 23.82 -12.50 11.65
N PRO A 33 22.58 -12.06 11.96
CA PRO A 33 22.00 -12.28 13.28
C PRO A 33 21.73 -13.77 13.52
N GLN A 34 21.51 -14.14 14.78
CA GLN A 34 21.08 -15.49 15.12
C GLN A 34 19.78 -15.84 14.37
N ALA A 35 19.64 -17.09 13.93
CA ALA A 35 18.53 -17.51 13.07
C ALA A 35 17.15 -17.20 13.68
N SER A 36 16.99 -17.34 15.00
CA SER A 36 15.75 -17.01 15.71
C SER A 36 15.37 -15.54 15.56
N VAL A 37 16.33 -14.64 15.77
CA VAL A 37 16.16 -13.19 15.63
C VAL A 37 15.86 -12.83 14.17
N PHE A 38 16.59 -13.43 13.23
CA PHE A 38 16.36 -13.22 11.80
C PHE A 38 14.91 -13.58 11.39
N PHE A 39 14.44 -14.79 11.71
CA PHE A 39 13.09 -15.22 11.32
C PHE A 39 12.01 -14.38 12.00
N ARG A 40 12.24 -13.96 13.25
CA ARG A 40 11.36 -13.04 13.97
C ARG A 40 11.24 -11.70 13.24
N ASP A 41 12.37 -11.06 12.95
CA ASP A 41 12.39 -9.72 12.33
C ASP A 41 11.83 -9.74 10.91
N VAL A 42 12.14 -10.79 10.14
CA VAL A 42 11.53 -11.02 8.83
C VAL A 42 10.02 -11.09 8.95
N LEU A 43 9.50 -11.89 9.89
CA LEU A 43 8.07 -12.10 10.08
C LEU A 43 7.32 -10.85 10.55
N LEU A 44 7.96 -10.02 11.39
CA LEU A 44 7.45 -8.71 11.80
C LEU A 44 7.46 -7.70 10.64
N THR A 45 8.34 -7.88 9.65
CA THR A 45 8.46 -7.00 8.49
C THR A 45 7.50 -7.38 7.35
N ILE A 46 7.01 -8.63 7.30
CA ILE A 46 6.10 -9.13 6.25
C ILE A 46 4.92 -8.19 5.98
N PRO A 47 4.15 -7.69 6.97
CA PRO A 47 3.04 -6.78 6.70
C PRO A 47 3.47 -5.51 5.98
N PHE A 48 4.59 -4.90 6.38
CA PHE A 48 5.10 -3.67 5.76
C PHE A 48 5.55 -3.92 4.32
N CYS A 49 6.19 -5.07 4.05
CA CYS A 49 6.51 -5.49 2.68
C CYS A 49 5.24 -5.72 1.85
N PHE A 50 4.21 -6.33 2.43
CA PHE A 50 2.93 -6.55 1.76
C PHE A 50 2.24 -5.24 1.39
N PHE A 51 2.10 -4.33 2.35
CA PHE A 51 1.44 -3.04 2.16
C PHE A 51 2.21 -2.12 1.19
N SER A 52 3.54 -2.21 1.13
CA SER A 52 4.33 -1.43 0.18
C SER A 52 4.22 -1.96 -1.25
N ALA A 53 3.99 -3.25 -1.45
CA ALA A 53 3.92 -3.88 -2.76
C ALA A 53 2.50 -3.96 -3.36
N ILE A 54 1.45 -3.69 -2.58
CA ILE A 54 0.06 -3.99 -2.98
C ILE A 54 -0.77 -2.76 -3.35
N PHE A 55 -1.51 -2.90 -4.45
CA PHE A 55 -2.41 -1.87 -4.98
C PHE A 55 -3.75 -2.45 -5.47
N ILE A 56 -4.35 -3.38 -4.71
CA ILE A 56 -5.61 -4.07 -5.05
C ILE A 56 -6.74 -3.11 -5.40
N GLN A 57 -6.83 -1.98 -4.70
CA GLN A 57 -7.84 -0.92 -4.90
C GLN A 57 -7.85 -0.36 -6.33
N VAL A 58 -6.73 -0.45 -7.06
CA VAL A 58 -6.62 0.06 -8.44
C VAL A 58 -7.03 -0.98 -9.47
N LEU A 59 -7.07 -2.27 -9.11
CA LEU A 59 -7.31 -3.38 -10.05
C LEU A 59 -8.67 -3.27 -10.73
N ASN A 60 -9.73 -3.00 -9.97
CA ASN A 60 -11.08 -2.95 -10.51
C ASN A 60 -11.31 -1.73 -11.42
N PRO A 61 -10.98 -0.48 -11.02
CA PRO A 61 -11.06 0.68 -11.90
C PRO A 61 -10.21 0.54 -13.17
N MET A 62 -9.02 -0.05 -13.05
CA MET A 62 -8.15 -0.29 -14.20
C MET A 62 -8.79 -1.26 -15.20
N ASN A 63 -9.31 -2.40 -14.73
CA ASN A 63 -10.00 -3.37 -15.58
C ASN A 63 -11.23 -2.75 -16.26
N ILE A 64 -12.01 -1.94 -15.54
CA ILE A 64 -13.15 -1.22 -16.10
C ILE A 64 -12.68 -0.22 -17.17
N ALA A 65 -11.60 0.52 -16.94
CA ALA A 65 -11.06 1.48 -17.90
C ALA A 65 -10.60 0.82 -19.21
N TYR A 66 -9.89 -0.31 -19.14
CA TYR A 66 -9.49 -1.05 -20.35
C TYR A 66 -10.69 -1.66 -21.07
N ARG A 67 -11.67 -2.21 -20.35
CA ARG A 67 -12.91 -2.75 -20.96
C ARG A 67 -13.82 -1.69 -21.58
N LYS A 68 -13.69 -0.43 -21.18
CA LYS A 68 -14.39 0.69 -21.83
C LYS A 68 -13.71 1.16 -23.11
N ARG A 69 -12.39 0.98 -23.22
CA ARG A 69 -11.60 1.41 -24.39
C ARG A 69 -11.57 0.35 -25.48
N GLU A 70 -11.55 -0.92 -25.09
CA GLU A 70 -11.42 -2.05 -26.00
C GLU A 70 -12.72 -2.85 -26.06
N ALA A 71 -13.25 -3.06 -27.27
CA ALA A 71 -14.46 -3.85 -27.49
C ALA A 71 -14.24 -5.35 -27.26
N ASP A 72 -13.05 -5.87 -27.61
CA ASP A 72 -12.69 -7.26 -27.33
C ASP A 72 -12.31 -7.45 -25.85
N LYS A 73 -13.10 -8.27 -25.16
CA LYS A 73 -12.90 -8.62 -23.75
C LYS A 73 -11.57 -9.32 -23.50
N VAL A 74 -11.11 -10.18 -24.43
CA VAL A 74 -9.87 -10.95 -24.27
C VAL A 74 -8.65 -10.03 -24.39
N LEU A 75 -8.66 -9.16 -25.41
CA LEU A 75 -7.63 -8.13 -25.58
C LEU A 75 -7.59 -7.16 -24.40
N ALA A 76 -8.75 -6.67 -23.92
CA ALA A 76 -8.84 -5.79 -22.77
C ALA A 76 -8.19 -6.39 -21.51
N THR A 77 -8.49 -7.67 -21.22
CA THR A 77 -7.87 -8.38 -20.09
C THR A 77 -6.37 -8.56 -20.28
N ARG A 78 -5.90 -8.91 -21.48
CA ARG A 78 -4.47 -9.07 -21.76
C ARG A 78 -3.71 -7.76 -21.55
N LEU A 79 -4.24 -6.65 -22.03
CA LEU A 79 -3.64 -5.31 -21.86
C LEU A 79 -3.60 -4.92 -20.39
N ALA A 80 -4.69 -5.11 -19.65
CA ALA A 80 -4.73 -4.83 -18.22
C ALA A 80 -3.69 -5.64 -17.45
N LEU A 81 -3.55 -6.94 -17.74
CA LEU A 81 -2.52 -7.80 -17.12
C LEU A 81 -1.09 -7.39 -17.49
N ARG A 82 -0.85 -7.01 -18.75
CA ARG A 82 0.47 -6.53 -19.19
C ARG A 82 0.85 -5.25 -18.47
N THR A 83 -0.05 -4.27 -18.45
CA THR A 83 0.15 -3.00 -17.74
C THR A 83 0.40 -3.24 -16.25
N HIS A 84 -0.40 -4.10 -15.62
CA HIS A 84 -0.20 -4.49 -14.22
C HIS A 84 1.21 -5.04 -13.97
N ARG A 85 1.66 -5.97 -14.80
CA ARG A 85 2.98 -6.61 -14.65
C ARG A 85 4.11 -5.60 -14.77
N ILE A 86 4.05 -4.72 -15.78
CA ILE A 86 5.07 -3.68 -15.97
C ILE A 86 5.07 -2.72 -14.77
N SER A 87 3.90 -2.22 -14.36
CA SER A 87 3.79 -1.33 -13.20
C SER A 87 4.32 -1.96 -11.92
N TYR A 88 4.03 -3.26 -11.69
CA TYR A 88 4.52 -3.99 -10.52
C TYR A 88 6.04 -4.14 -10.54
N ILE A 89 6.63 -4.53 -11.68
CA ILE A 89 8.09 -4.66 -11.81
C ILE A 89 8.78 -3.32 -11.58
N THR A 90 8.28 -2.24 -12.21
CA THR A 90 8.83 -0.90 -12.01
C THR A 90 8.73 -0.46 -10.55
N LEU A 91 7.58 -0.70 -9.90
CA LEU A 91 7.38 -0.35 -8.50
C LEU A 91 8.37 -1.07 -7.58
N ILE A 92 8.48 -2.39 -7.72
CA ILE A 92 9.40 -3.20 -6.90
C ILE A 92 10.85 -2.81 -7.15
N ALA A 93 11.25 -2.59 -8.40
CA ALA A 93 12.61 -2.15 -8.73
C ALA A 93 12.97 -0.82 -8.05
N VAL A 94 12.07 0.16 -8.11
CA VAL A 94 12.28 1.48 -7.48
C VAL A 94 12.31 1.37 -5.95
N ILE A 95 11.39 0.61 -5.35
CA ILE A 95 11.35 0.41 -3.89
C ILE A 95 12.62 -0.29 -3.41
N LEU A 96 13.04 -1.37 -4.06
CA LEU A 96 14.25 -2.11 -3.67
C LEU A 96 15.50 -1.26 -3.86
N PHE A 97 15.62 -0.55 -4.98
CA PHE A 97 16.75 0.36 -5.23
C PHE A 97 16.86 1.42 -4.12
N PHE A 98 15.76 2.07 -3.77
CA PHE A 98 15.73 3.05 -2.69
C PHE A 98 16.03 2.40 -1.33
N ALA A 99 15.45 1.23 -1.03
CA ALA A 99 15.68 0.52 0.22
C ALA A 99 17.15 0.13 0.41
N PHE A 100 17.81 -0.44 -0.60
CA PHE A 100 19.24 -0.74 -0.53
C PHE A 100 20.07 0.52 -0.37
N SER A 101 19.76 1.57 -1.15
CA SER A 101 20.46 2.84 -1.04
C SER A 101 20.34 3.45 0.36
N PHE A 102 19.14 3.36 0.95
CA PHE A 102 18.88 3.80 2.31
C PHE A 102 19.64 2.98 3.35
N THR A 103 19.59 1.64 3.26
CA THR A 103 20.32 0.75 4.17
C THR A 103 21.83 0.97 4.13
N PHE A 104 22.40 1.29 2.97
CA PHE A 104 23.84 1.53 2.88
C PHE A 104 24.25 2.91 3.36
N SER A 105 23.41 3.93 3.30
CA SER A 105 23.78 5.28 3.74
C SER A 105 23.47 5.60 5.19
N ILE A 106 22.46 4.96 5.78
CA ILE A 106 21.96 5.31 7.11
C ILE A 106 22.44 4.30 8.14
N SER A 107 22.94 4.80 9.28
CA SER A 107 23.37 3.94 10.39
C SER A 107 22.17 3.34 11.14
N HIS A 108 22.41 2.23 11.85
CA HIS A 108 21.34 1.58 12.63
C HIS A 108 20.77 2.51 13.72
N GLU A 109 21.61 3.28 14.40
CA GLU A 109 21.19 4.19 15.48
C GLU A 109 20.27 5.32 14.95
N GLU A 110 20.62 5.91 13.80
CA GLU A 110 19.79 6.91 13.14
C GLU A 110 18.45 6.33 12.69
N ALA A 111 18.46 5.10 12.15
CA ALA A 111 17.24 4.41 11.72
C ALA A 111 16.30 4.11 12.89
N VAL A 112 16.84 3.67 14.04
CA VAL A 112 16.06 3.39 15.26
C VAL A 112 15.50 4.69 15.85
N SER A 113 16.30 5.74 15.95
CA SER A 113 15.83 7.03 16.46
C SER A 113 14.69 7.60 15.61
N ALA A 114 14.82 7.52 14.29
CA ALA A 114 13.76 7.95 13.37
C ALA A 114 12.49 7.11 13.47
N PHE A 115 12.65 5.80 13.68
CA PHE A 115 11.54 4.88 13.88
C PHE A 115 10.74 5.24 15.14
N GLU A 116 11.41 5.49 16.27
CA GLU A 116 10.78 5.91 17.53
C GLU A 116 10.05 7.26 17.37
N GLN A 117 10.66 8.19 16.64
CA GLN A 117 10.09 9.51 16.38
C GLN A 117 9.03 9.53 15.25
N ASN A 118 8.72 8.37 14.64
CA ASN A 118 7.80 8.26 13.50
C ASN A 118 8.19 9.17 12.31
N ILE A 119 9.50 9.37 12.11
CA ILE A 119 10.05 10.15 10.99
C ILE A 119 10.10 9.25 9.75
N SER A 120 9.64 9.78 8.61
CA SER A 120 9.69 9.04 7.36
C SER A 120 11.13 8.85 6.85
N ALA A 121 11.40 7.70 6.21
CA ALA A 121 12.71 7.42 5.59
C ALA A 121 13.14 8.51 4.59
N LEU A 122 12.21 9.14 3.87
CA LEU A 122 12.51 10.21 2.92
C LEU A 122 12.91 11.53 3.61
N ALA A 123 12.33 11.83 4.76
CA ALA A 123 12.74 12.97 5.57
C ALA A 123 14.16 12.76 6.13
N LEU A 124 14.47 11.52 6.53
CA LEU A 124 15.81 11.18 7.01
C LEU A 124 16.85 11.15 5.88
N ALA A 125 16.51 10.60 4.71
CA ALA A 125 17.36 10.66 3.53
C ALA A 125 17.68 12.10 3.12
N ALA A 126 16.74 13.03 3.30
CA ALA A 126 16.95 14.44 3.04
C ALA A 126 17.90 15.13 4.04
N GLN A 127 18.11 14.57 5.23
CA GLN A 127 19.07 15.10 6.21
C GLN A 127 20.52 14.71 5.87
N VAL A 128 20.71 13.53 5.27
CA VAL A 128 22.05 13.03 4.93
C VAL A 128 22.61 13.68 3.67
N ILE A 129 21.76 14.13 2.75
CA ILE A 129 22.22 14.77 1.51
C ILE A 129 22.25 16.29 1.70
N PRO A 130 23.40 16.96 1.52
CA PRO A 130 23.52 18.40 1.70
C PRO A 130 22.78 19.17 0.58
N GLY A 131 21.92 20.13 0.94
CA GLY A 131 21.38 21.12 0.01
C GLY A 131 19.92 21.53 0.24
N HIS A 132 19.64 22.83 0.10
CA HIS A 132 18.28 23.39 0.30
C HIS A 132 17.23 22.85 -0.67
N ILE A 133 17.66 22.44 -1.88
CA ILE A 133 16.81 21.84 -2.92
C ILE A 133 16.18 20.52 -2.45
N ILE A 134 16.83 19.80 -1.54
CA ILE A 134 16.44 18.45 -1.12
C ILE A 134 15.29 18.51 -0.11
N HIS A 135 15.30 19.50 0.80
CA HIS A 135 14.17 19.75 1.70
C HIS A 135 12.91 20.14 0.95
N ILE A 136 13.03 21.00 -0.07
CA ILE A 136 11.90 21.38 -0.94
C ILE A 136 11.36 20.15 -1.68
N THR A 137 12.26 19.36 -2.28
CA THR A 137 11.90 18.15 -3.03
C THR A 137 11.21 17.12 -2.13
N SER A 138 11.69 16.92 -0.90
CA SER A 138 11.08 16.03 0.10
C SER A 138 9.69 16.51 0.52
N THR A 139 9.52 17.82 0.71
CA THR A 139 8.23 18.42 1.08
C THR A 139 7.20 18.27 -0.05
N VAL A 140 7.59 18.57 -1.28
CA VAL A 140 6.76 18.38 -2.47
C VAL A 140 6.37 16.91 -2.63
N LEU A 141 7.32 16.00 -2.45
CA LEU A 141 7.04 14.57 -2.45
C LEU A 141 5.99 14.21 -1.40
N ASN A 142 6.15 14.68 -0.16
CA ASN A 142 5.23 14.34 0.94
C ASN A 142 3.81 14.84 0.64
N ILE A 143 3.66 16.07 0.16
CA ILE A 143 2.35 16.63 -0.24
C ILE A 143 1.73 15.80 -1.36
N PHE A 144 2.48 15.51 -2.43
CA PHE A 144 1.97 14.71 -3.54
C PHE A 144 1.69 13.27 -3.11
N ALA A 145 2.47 12.71 -2.19
CA ALA A 145 2.26 11.39 -1.63
C ALA A 145 0.93 11.31 -0.89
N VAL A 146 0.67 12.26 0.00
CA VAL A 146 -0.58 12.35 0.75
C VAL A 146 -1.77 12.55 -0.19
N LEU A 147 -1.69 13.51 -1.14
CA LEU A 147 -2.78 13.77 -2.07
C LEU A 147 -3.09 12.56 -2.96
N THR A 148 -2.07 11.92 -3.53
CA THR A 148 -2.27 10.75 -4.40
C THR A 148 -2.81 9.55 -3.64
N ALA A 149 -2.33 9.29 -2.41
CA ALA A 149 -2.85 8.23 -1.56
C ALA A 149 -4.28 8.51 -1.12
N PHE A 150 -4.56 9.75 -0.71
CA PHE A 150 -5.90 10.19 -0.33
C PHE A 150 -6.87 9.98 -1.47
N PHE A 151 -6.66 10.56 -2.65
CA PHE A 151 -7.58 10.37 -3.78
C PHE A 151 -7.72 8.91 -4.20
N GLY A 152 -6.63 8.12 -4.16
CA GLY A 152 -6.66 6.71 -4.52
C GLY A 152 -7.56 5.87 -3.60
N ILE A 153 -7.41 6.06 -2.28
CA ILE A 153 -8.16 5.28 -1.27
C ILE A 153 -9.56 5.87 -1.07
N TYR A 154 -9.66 7.20 -0.99
CA TYR A 154 -10.91 7.92 -0.76
C TYR A 154 -11.98 7.58 -1.79
N LEU A 155 -11.63 7.54 -3.08
CA LEU A 155 -12.60 7.20 -4.13
C LEU A 155 -13.17 5.79 -3.95
N GLY A 156 -12.29 4.80 -3.68
CA GLY A 156 -12.72 3.43 -3.43
C GLY A 156 -13.56 3.29 -2.14
N PHE A 157 -13.17 4.01 -1.09
CA PHE A 157 -13.90 4.01 0.18
C PHE A 157 -15.27 4.67 0.05
N HIS A 158 -15.33 5.82 -0.63
CA HIS A 158 -16.58 6.52 -0.91
C HIS A 158 -17.52 5.67 -1.76
N GLU A 159 -17.02 4.99 -2.80
CA GLU A 159 -17.82 4.06 -3.61
C GLU A 159 -18.33 2.86 -2.77
N ALA A 160 -17.49 2.30 -1.91
CA ALA A 160 -17.86 1.20 -1.03
C ALA A 160 -18.97 1.60 -0.04
N ILE A 161 -18.81 2.73 0.67
CA ILE A 161 -19.84 3.24 1.59
C ILE A 161 -21.13 3.55 0.84
N LYS A 162 -21.03 4.23 -0.31
CA LYS A 162 -22.21 4.53 -1.13
C LYS A 162 -22.94 3.26 -1.55
N GLY A 163 -22.22 2.23 -1.96
CA GLY A 163 -22.80 0.93 -2.32
C GLY A 163 -23.50 0.26 -1.13
N ILE A 164 -22.87 0.25 0.04
CA ILE A 164 -23.45 -0.32 1.27
C ILE A 164 -24.72 0.43 1.67
N ILE A 165 -24.68 1.75 1.72
CA ILE A 165 -25.83 2.59 2.10
C ILE A 165 -26.95 2.43 1.08
N LEU A 166 -26.67 2.44 -0.22
CA LEU A 166 -27.69 2.25 -1.25
C LEU A 166 -28.34 0.86 -1.15
N ASN A 167 -27.56 -0.19 -0.90
CA ASN A 167 -28.08 -1.55 -0.72
C ASN A 167 -28.94 -1.72 0.54
N LEU A 168 -28.61 -0.99 1.62
CA LEU A 168 -29.43 -0.94 2.83
C LEU A 168 -30.71 -0.13 2.61
N LEU A 169 -30.59 1.06 2.04
CA LEU A 169 -31.73 1.95 1.78
C LEU A 169 -32.68 1.37 0.74
N SER A 170 -32.20 0.67 -0.28
CA SER A 170 -33.05 0.02 -1.28
C SER A 170 -33.97 -1.07 -0.71
N ARG A 171 -33.67 -1.56 0.51
CA ARG A 171 -34.54 -2.53 1.22
C ARG A 171 -35.70 -1.85 1.96
N ILE A 172 -35.65 -0.53 2.15
CA ILE A 172 -36.57 0.22 3.02
C ILE A 172 -37.29 1.33 2.24
N ILE A 173 -36.61 1.96 1.28
CA ILE A 173 -37.07 3.12 0.52
C ILE A 173 -36.81 2.88 -0.97
N ASP A 174 -37.75 3.32 -1.81
CA ASP A 174 -37.59 3.33 -3.26
C ASP A 174 -36.37 4.17 -3.67
N THR A 175 -35.39 3.54 -4.32
CA THR A 175 -34.11 4.17 -4.68
C THR A 175 -34.24 5.44 -5.53
N LYS A 176 -35.37 5.60 -6.24
CA LYS A 176 -35.70 6.78 -7.04
C LYS A 176 -35.98 8.05 -6.21
N LYS A 177 -36.29 7.93 -4.92
CA LYS A 177 -36.53 9.08 -4.02
C LYS A 177 -35.25 9.59 -3.34
N ILE A 178 -34.12 8.91 -3.51
CA ILE A 178 -32.87 9.25 -2.83
C ILE A 178 -32.12 10.31 -3.65
N ASN A 179 -31.95 11.50 -3.08
CA ASN A 179 -31.15 12.54 -3.71
C ASN A 179 -29.66 12.17 -3.67
N SER A 180 -29.09 11.78 -4.82
CA SER A 180 -27.69 11.36 -4.92
C SER A 180 -26.69 12.44 -4.49
N ARG A 181 -27.02 13.74 -4.61
CA ARG A 181 -26.11 14.82 -4.18
C ARG A 181 -26.05 14.91 -2.66
N VAL A 182 -27.21 14.86 -1.99
CA VAL A 182 -27.29 14.88 -0.52
C VAL A 182 -26.62 13.64 0.06
N LEU A 183 -26.84 12.46 -0.52
CA LEU A 183 -26.19 11.22 -0.09
C LEU A 183 -24.66 11.31 -0.21
N THR A 184 -24.16 11.81 -1.34
CA THR A 184 -22.72 12.00 -1.56
C THR A 184 -22.14 12.97 -0.53
N LEU A 185 -22.78 14.12 -0.32
CA LEU A 185 -22.33 15.13 0.64
C LEU A 185 -22.33 14.59 2.09
N ALA A 186 -23.36 13.83 2.47
CA ALA A 186 -23.46 13.20 3.78
C ALA A 186 -22.33 12.17 4.00
N ILE A 187 -22.05 11.34 2.99
CA ILE A 187 -20.93 10.38 3.04
C ILE A 187 -19.60 11.13 3.17
N CYS A 188 -19.38 12.19 2.39
CA CYS A 188 -18.17 13.00 2.49
C CYS A 188 -17.99 13.60 3.89
N ALA A 189 -19.04 14.20 4.45
CA ALA A 189 -19.02 14.78 5.79
C ALA A 189 -18.73 13.71 6.86
N PHE A 190 -19.38 12.55 6.77
CA PHE A 190 -19.13 11.41 7.65
C PHE A 190 -17.66 10.97 7.60
N ILE A 191 -17.10 10.75 6.41
CA ILE A 191 -15.70 10.34 6.24
C ILE A 191 -14.75 11.35 6.89
N VAL A 192 -14.94 12.65 6.63
CA VAL A 192 -14.07 13.72 7.16
C VAL A 192 -14.17 13.79 8.69
N ILE A 193 -15.37 13.73 9.27
CA ILE A 193 -15.57 13.76 10.72
C ILE A 193 -14.91 12.54 11.37
N THR A 194 -15.15 11.33 10.85
CA THR A 194 -14.55 10.11 11.39
C THR A 194 -13.03 10.15 11.32
N LEU A 195 -12.44 10.59 10.21
CA LEU A 195 -10.99 10.74 10.08
C LEU A 195 -10.42 11.80 11.03
N THR A 196 -11.13 12.91 11.24
CA THR A 196 -10.71 13.98 12.16
C THR A 196 -10.69 13.50 13.61
N ILE A 197 -11.73 12.77 14.02
CA ILE A 197 -11.80 12.11 15.32
C ILE A 197 -10.66 11.11 15.47
N TRP A 198 -10.42 10.28 14.43
CA TRP A 198 -9.35 9.30 14.44
C TRP A 198 -7.96 9.91 14.63
N VAL A 199 -7.63 10.94 13.85
CA VAL A 199 -6.33 11.65 13.94
C VAL A 199 -6.11 12.24 15.35
N SER A 200 -7.19 12.65 16.02
CA SER A 200 -7.12 13.20 17.38
C SER A 200 -6.64 12.18 18.42
N PHE A 201 -6.79 10.87 18.18
CA PHE A 201 -6.31 9.82 19.09
C PHE A 201 -4.80 9.57 19.01
N ARG A 202 -4.07 10.18 18.06
CA ARG A 202 -2.61 10.07 17.88
C ARG A 202 -2.08 8.62 17.90
N VAL A 203 -2.87 7.66 17.43
CA VAL A 203 -2.44 6.26 17.32
C VAL A 203 -1.30 6.16 16.32
N SER A 204 -0.22 5.46 16.68
CA SER A 204 0.90 5.24 15.76
C SER A 204 0.41 4.52 14.50
N VAL A 205 0.77 5.07 13.33
CA VAL A 205 0.50 4.50 12.02
C VAL A 205 1.03 3.06 11.92
N LEU A 206 2.13 2.78 12.62
CA LEU A 206 2.77 1.47 12.62
C LEU A 206 1.90 0.39 13.26
N VAL A 207 1.30 0.70 14.41
CA VAL A 207 0.37 -0.19 15.12
C VAL A 207 -0.88 -0.42 14.27
N PHE A 208 -1.36 0.62 13.58
CA PHE A 208 -2.50 0.49 12.67
C PHE A 208 -2.23 -0.48 11.52
N PHE A 209 -1.07 -0.39 10.87
CA PHE A 209 -0.70 -1.34 9.81
C PHE A 209 -0.62 -2.79 10.33
N GLN A 210 -0.08 -2.97 11.52
CA GLN A 210 0.01 -4.30 12.13
C GLN A 210 -1.38 -4.85 12.47
N LEU A 211 -2.23 -4.09 13.16
CA LEU A 211 -3.59 -4.51 13.49
C LEU A 211 -4.47 -4.72 12.24
N GLY A 212 -4.21 -3.96 11.17
CA GLY A 212 -4.88 -4.12 9.88
C GLY A 212 -4.39 -5.32 9.05
N SER A 213 -3.20 -5.86 9.35
CA SER A 213 -2.57 -6.96 8.60
C SER A 213 -3.46 -8.20 8.48
N PRO A 214 -4.10 -8.72 9.54
CA PRO A 214 -4.97 -9.90 9.43
C PRO A 214 -6.17 -9.65 8.54
N LEU A 215 -6.77 -8.47 8.61
CA LEU A 215 -7.91 -8.12 7.77
C LEU A 215 -7.53 -8.15 6.29
N TYR A 216 -6.36 -7.59 5.95
CA TYR A 216 -5.83 -7.67 4.59
C TYR A 216 -5.41 -9.08 4.19
N GLY A 217 -4.81 -9.87 5.08
CA GLY A 217 -4.48 -11.28 4.84
C GLY A 217 -5.73 -12.10 4.51
N ILE A 218 -6.82 -11.88 5.24
CA ILE A 218 -8.11 -12.54 4.98
C ILE A 218 -8.67 -12.10 3.63
N VAL A 219 -8.87 -10.80 3.43
CA VAL A 219 -9.58 -10.27 2.26
C VAL A 219 -8.78 -10.42 0.97
N SER A 220 -7.47 -10.23 1.03
CA SER A 220 -6.60 -10.18 -0.14
C SER A 220 -5.98 -11.54 -0.49
N CYS A 221 -5.86 -12.46 0.48
CA CYS A 221 -5.19 -13.75 0.27
C CYS A 221 -6.10 -14.94 0.53
N LEU A 222 -6.68 -15.05 1.74
CA LEU A 222 -7.48 -16.23 2.11
C LEU A 222 -8.77 -16.33 1.29
N ILE A 223 -9.55 -15.26 1.17
CA ILE A 223 -10.81 -15.26 0.40
C ILE A 223 -10.55 -15.65 -1.07
N PRO A 224 -9.60 -15.02 -1.80
CA PRO A 224 -9.27 -15.42 -3.16
C PRO A 224 -8.83 -16.89 -3.28
N PHE A 225 -8.07 -17.40 -2.32
CA PHE A 225 -7.70 -18.81 -2.29
C PHE A 225 -8.92 -19.73 -2.25
N PHE A 226 -9.84 -19.51 -1.29
CA PHE A 226 -11.05 -20.32 -1.19
C PHE A 226 -11.94 -20.19 -2.43
N LEU A 227 -12.00 -19.00 -3.06
CA LEU A 227 -12.73 -18.79 -4.31
C LEU A 227 -12.14 -19.60 -5.47
N ILE A 228 -10.82 -19.68 -5.61
CA ILE A 228 -10.16 -20.48 -6.67
C ILE A 228 -10.51 -21.97 -6.56
N TYR A 229 -10.68 -22.48 -5.34
CA TYR A 229 -11.03 -23.88 -5.12
C TYR A 229 -12.54 -24.14 -5.17
N LYS A 230 -13.39 -23.16 -4.82
CA LYS A 230 -14.86 -23.33 -4.80
C LYS A 230 -15.54 -23.02 -6.14
N VAL A 231 -14.98 -22.13 -6.97
CA VAL A 231 -15.62 -21.64 -8.19
C VAL A 231 -15.05 -22.32 -9.43
N ALA A 232 -15.90 -23.06 -10.15
CA ALA A 232 -15.51 -23.83 -11.36
C ALA A 232 -14.82 -22.97 -12.46
N GLN A 233 -15.18 -21.68 -12.56
CA GLN A 233 -14.58 -20.77 -13.55
C GLN A 233 -13.13 -20.40 -13.24
N LEU A 234 -12.69 -20.54 -11.97
CA LEU A 234 -11.36 -20.19 -11.50
C LEU A 234 -10.43 -21.40 -11.37
N GLU A 235 -10.88 -22.60 -11.71
CA GLU A 235 -10.08 -23.82 -11.59
C GLU A 235 -8.76 -23.75 -12.36
N LYS A 236 -8.76 -23.00 -13.48
CA LYS A 236 -7.56 -22.72 -14.28
C LYS A 236 -6.44 -22.00 -13.51
N LEU A 237 -6.75 -21.41 -12.36
CA LEU A 237 -5.80 -20.72 -11.47
C LEU A 237 -5.33 -21.60 -10.30
N ARG A 238 -5.84 -22.83 -10.17
CA ARG A 238 -5.35 -23.79 -9.16
C ARG A 238 -3.89 -24.16 -9.41
N GLY A 239 -3.16 -24.42 -8.33
CA GLY A 239 -1.77 -24.85 -8.39
C GLY A 239 -0.92 -24.26 -7.26
N PHE A 240 0.40 -24.40 -7.39
CA PHE A 240 1.37 -23.97 -6.38
C PHE A 240 1.23 -22.49 -5.98
N LYS A 241 0.95 -21.61 -6.95
CA LYS A 241 0.75 -20.18 -6.70
C LYS A 241 -0.40 -19.88 -5.74
N ALA A 242 -1.49 -20.64 -5.81
CA ALA A 242 -2.62 -20.48 -4.89
C ALA A 242 -2.21 -20.87 -3.46
N TRP A 243 -1.44 -21.95 -3.30
CA TRP A 243 -0.91 -22.36 -2.00
C TRP A 243 0.05 -21.34 -1.39
N LEU A 244 0.88 -20.69 -2.21
CA LEU A 244 1.73 -19.58 -1.75
C LEU A 244 0.89 -18.39 -1.24
N ILE A 245 -0.22 -18.07 -1.92
CA ILE A 245 -1.15 -17.02 -1.47
C ILE A 245 -1.76 -17.40 -0.12
N LEU A 246 -2.15 -18.66 0.08
CA LEU A 246 -2.67 -19.14 1.35
C LEU A 246 -1.63 -18.99 2.47
N LEU A 247 -0.40 -19.46 2.23
CA LEU A 247 0.70 -19.36 3.19
C LEU A 247 0.95 -17.92 3.60
N TYR A 248 1.04 -17.01 2.63
CA TYR A 248 1.27 -15.60 2.89
C TYR A 248 0.10 -14.96 3.66
N GLY A 249 -1.15 -15.33 3.34
CA GLY A 249 -2.33 -14.90 4.07
C GLY A 249 -2.33 -15.33 5.53
N ILE A 250 -1.90 -16.57 5.82
CA ILE A 250 -1.75 -17.07 7.19
C ILE A 250 -0.66 -16.29 7.93
N LEU A 251 0.51 -16.08 7.31
CA LEU A 251 1.61 -15.31 7.91
C LEU A 251 1.19 -13.87 8.26
N LEU A 252 0.44 -13.21 7.39
CA LEU A 252 -0.10 -11.86 7.67
C LEU A 252 -1.07 -11.84 8.85
N CYS A 253 -1.87 -12.91 9.02
CA CYS A 253 -2.79 -13.03 10.14
C CYS A 253 -2.06 -13.30 11.47
N LEU A 254 -0.94 -14.02 11.42
CA LEU A 254 -0.15 -14.36 12.61
C LEU A 254 0.80 -13.22 13.05
N SER A 255 1.18 -12.32 12.14
CA SER A 255 2.14 -11.25 12.42
C SER A 255 1.82 -10.40 13.67
N PRO A 256 0.55 -9.98 13.93
CA PRO A 256 0.26 -9.17 15.12
C PRO A 256 0.31 -9.96 16.44
N LEU A 257 0.04 -11.27 16.39
CA LEU A 257 0.10 -12.14 17.57
C LEU A 257 1.53 -12.28 18.08
N LEU A 258 2.51 -12.28 17.17
CA LEU A 258 3.92 -12.40 17.51
C LEU A 258 4.48 -11.15 18.19
N LYS A 259 3.91 -9.98 17.89
CA LYS A 259 4.25 -8.73 18.60
C LYS A 259 3.65 -8.67 20.00
N LEU A 260 2.53 -9.34 20.25
CA LEU A 260 1.90 -9.42 21.57
C LEU A 260 2.64 -10.38 22.54
N ILE A 261 3.55 -11.20 22.02
CA ILE A 261 4.39 -12.11 22.80
C ILE A 261 5.68 -11.41 23.28
N GLU A 262 5.87 -10.15 22.89
CA GLU A 262 6.95 -9.25 23.31
C GLU A 262 6.46 -8.28 24.40
#